data_AF-A0ABD2KES0-F1
#
_entry.id   AF-A0ABD2KES0-F1
#
_cell.length_a   1.000
_cell.length_b   1.000
_cell.length_c   1.000
_cell.angle_alpha   90.00
_cell.angle_beta   90.00
_cell.angle_gamma   90.00
#
_symmetry.space_group_name_H-M   'P 1'
#
loop_
_entity.id
_entity.type
_entity.pdbx_description
1 polymer ?
#
loop_
_entity_poly.entity_id
_entity_poly.type
_entity_poly.pdbx_seq_one_letter_code
_entity_poly.pdbx_strand_id
1 'polypeptide(L)'
;MNLALFVAICQFLLLFFGTFPPTHGTISTPFSQFLRNSFNDEVEKNIARRDLGTDGSFGGGKGRIKAKKRPVIFVHGLTNLAGELDYVRRLFREKGGYRDSELYATTYGYGMKGWKWLRDAMKCDHVKKIRIMIRAITQFTHSSQAILGGVCVDTGEQLGPPLTHLVHTFIGVGGANREAVHLCRLFDWAMPCNPVNGMRCHSRFLDDINSKVGYEATTRIFVIRSMDDGTVGTRDCEGRSVSAIDGQNDEIVLRNYSHQMVIFGTGEQQLKLLTF
;
A
#
# COMPACT_ATOMS: atom_id res chain seq x y z
N MET A 1 40.93 11.82 -51.18
CA MET A 1 40.35 12.29 -49.90
C MET A 1 39.60 11.10 -49.30
N ASN A 2 39.98 10.66 -48.11
CA ASN A 2 40.00 9.21 -47.84
C ASN A 2 38.76 8.70 -47.10
N LEU A 3 38.06 7.75 -47.73
CA LEU A 3 36.91 7.01 -47.17
C LEU A 3 37.22 6.32 -45.83
N ALA A 4 38.50 5.99 -45.60
CA ALA A 4 38.99 5.36 -44.37
C ALA A 4 38.76 6.19 -43.08
N LEU A 5 38.64 7.52 -43.17
CA LEU A 5 38.53 8.36 -41.98
C LEU A 5 37.13 8.31 -41.33
N PHE A 6 36.09 7.94 -42.08
CA PHE A 6 34.71 7.91 -41.58
C PHE A 6 34.38 6.64 -40.76
N VAL A 7 35.12 5.55 -40.97
CA VAL A 7 34.88 4.26 -40.30
C VAL A 7 35.33 4.29 -38.84
N ALA A 8 36.42 4.99 -38.53
CA ALA A 8 37.03 5.02 -37.21
C ALA A 8 36.17 5.69 -36.12
N ILE A 9 35.33 6.67 -36.49
CA ILE A 9 34.54 7.46 -35.54
C ILE A 9 33.27 6.70 -35.10
N CYS A 10 32.63 5.93 -35.98
CA CYS A 10 31.44 5.15 -35.64
C CYS A 10 31.70 3.99 -34.66
N GLN A 11 32.92 3.42 -34.64
CA GLN A 11 33.22 2.30 -33.76
C GLN A 11 33.41 2.69 -32.28
N PHE A 12 33.71 3.96 -31.99
CA PHE A 12 33.90 4.43 -30.60
C PHE A 12 32.59 4.84 -29.88
N LEU A 13 31.49 5.01 -30.61
CA LEU A 13 30.18 5.42 -30.05
C LEU A 13 29.28 4.23 -29.66
N LEU A 14 29.67 2.99 -29.96
CA LEU A 14 28.85 1.79 -29.71
C LEU A 14 29.23 1.00 -28.43
N LEU A 15 30.25 1.45 -27.68
CA LEU A 15 30.77 0.73 -26.49
C LEU A 15 30.43 1.40 -25.15
N PHE A 16 29.45 2.30 -25.11
CA PHE A 16 28.92 2.87 -23.86
C PHE A 16 27.40 2.74 -23.66
N PHE A 17 26.75 1.82 -24.38
CA PHE A 17 25.57 1.14 -23.84
C PHE A 17 25.99 0.19 -22.72
N GLY A 18 26.40 0.77 -21.59
CA GLY A 18 26.52 0.05 -20.34
C GLY A 18 25.16 -0.53 -20.00
N THR A 19 25.03 -1.85 -20.11
CA THR A 19 23.85 -2.59 -19.66
C THR A 19 23.83 -2.56 -18.14
N PHE A 20 23.40 -1.42 -17.58
CA PHE A 20 22.99 -1.33 -16.19
C PHE A 20 22.03 -2.50 -15.95
N PRO A 21 22.40 -3.48 -15.09
CA PRO A 21 21.49 -4.59 -14.81
C PRO A 21 20.20 -3.95 -14.28
N PRO A 22 19.01 -4.36 -14.77
CA PRO A 22 17.76 -3.71 -14.41
C PRO A 22 17.68 -3.63 -12.88
N THR A 23 17.75 -2.40 -12.36
CA THR A 23 17.82 -2.12 -10.93
C THR A 23 16.42 -2.33 -10.36
N HIS A 24 16.05 -3.60 -10.21
CA HIS A 24 14.75 -4.02 -9.73
C HIS A 24 14.48 -3.38 -8.36
N GLY A 25 13.72 -2.28 -8.36
CA GLY A 25 13.16 -1.67 -7.15
C GLY A 25 12.11 -2.61 -6.58
N THR A 26 12.58 -3.53 -5.75
CA THR A 26 11.78 -4.59 -5.12
C THR A 26 12.22 -4.72 -3.65
N ILE A 27 11.67 -5.68 -2.94
CA ILE A 27 12.15 -6.05 -1.61
C ILE A 27 13.62 -6.48 -1.66
N SER A 28 14.36 -6.11 -0.63
CA SER A 28 15.77 -6.45 -0.46
C SER A 28 16.02 -7.97 -0.44
N THR A 29 17.19 -8.39 -0.92
CA THR A 29 17.62 -9.81 -0.96
C THR A 29 17.47 -10.54 0.39
N PRO A 30 17.84 -9.95 1.56
CA PRO A 30 17.68 -10.63 2.84
C PRO A 30 16.21 -10.86 3.24
N PHE A 31 15.30 -9.94 2.87
CA PHE A 31 13.88 -10.11 3.14
C PHE A 31 13.23 -11.10 2.15
N SER A 32 13.64 -11.05 0.87
CA SER A 32 13.31 -12.03 -0.16
C SER A 32 13.70 -13.45 0.25
N GLN A 33 14.95 -13.69 0.66
CA GLN A 33 15.42 -14.98 1.19
C GLN A 33 14.64 -15.42 2.43
N PHE A 34 14.37 -14.50 3.36
CA PHE A 34 13.53 -14.79 4.53
C PHE A 34 12.12 -15.26 4.14
N LEU A 35 11.48 -14.63 3.14
CA LEU A 35 10.15 -15.01 2.69
C LEU A 35 10.09 -16.41 2.10
N ARG A 36 11.10 -16.79 1.29
CA ARG A 36 11.21 -18.14 0.71
C ARG A 36 11.38 -19.19 1.79
N ASN A 37 12.31 -18.94 2.72
CA ASN A 37 12.69 -19.88 3.77
C ASN A 37 11.63 -20.02 4.88
N SER A 38 10.77 -19.01 5.07
CA SER A 38 9.79 -18.97 6.17
C SER A 38 8.34 -19.14 5.71
N PHE A 39 8.08 -19.06 4.40
CA PHE A 39 6.76 -19.26 3.79
C PHE A 39 6.87 -20.14 2.54
N ASN A 40 7.25 -19.56 1.39
CA ASN A 40 7.57 -20.21 0.11
C ASN A 40 7.92 -19.17 -0.97
N ASP A 41 8.37 -19.62 -2.15
CA ASP A 41 8.64 -18.77 -3.32
C ASP A 41 7.40 -18.02 -3.86
N GLU A 42 6.19 -18.53 -3.66
CA GLU A 42 4.98 -17.86 -4.15
C GLU A 42 4.65 -16.62 -3.30
N VAL A 43 4.73 -16.72 -1.97
CA VAL A 43 4.65 -15.59 -1.04
C VAL A 43 5.76 -14.59 -1.32
N GLU A 44 6.99 -15.04 -1.62
CA GLU A 44 8.07 -14.13 -2.01
C GLU A 44 7.75 -13.39 -3.31
N LYS A 45 7.29 -14.10 -4.35
CA LYS A 45 6.89 -13.50 -5.64
C LYS A 45 5.75 -12.49 -5.47
N ASN A 46 4.72 -12.85 -4.68
CA ASN A 46 3.55 -12.02 -4.42
C ASN A 46 3.86 -10.76 -3.59
N ILE A 47 4.86 -10.80 -2.70
CA ILE A 47 5.33 -9.63 -1.94
C ILE A 47 6.43 -8.85 -2.69
N ALA A 48 7.19 -9.47 -3.58
CA ALA A 48 8.27 -8.80 -4.32
C ALA A 48 7.78 -8.01 -5.54
N ARG A 49 6.69 -8.46 -6.20
CA ARG A 49 6.08 -7.81 -7.37
C ARG A 49 7.06 -7.38 -8.46
N ARG A 50 8.09 -8.19 -8.73
CA ARG A 50 9.13 -7.92 -9.76
C ARG A 50 8.54 -7.77 -11.17
N ASP A 51 7.33 -8.26 -11.39
CA ASP A 51 6.53 -8.06 -12.61
C ASP A 51 6.17 -6.60 -12.88
N LEU A 52 6.27 -5.71 -11.88
CA LEU A 52 5.98 -4.28 -12.00
C LEU A 52 7.23 -3.39 -12.06
N GLY A 53 8.44 -3.96 -12.00
CA GLY A 53 9.67 -3.17 -11.91
C GLY A 53 9.76 -2.40 -10.58
N THR A 54 10.21 -1.15 -10.64
CA THR A 54 10.33 -0.21 -9.50
C THR A 54 9.03 0.04 -8.75
N ASP A 55 7.90 -0.14 -9.43
CA ASP A 55 6.59 0.17 -8.87
C ASP A 55 6.07 -0.96 -7.97
N GLY A 56 6.74 -2.12 -8.01
CA GLY A 56 6.31 -3.36 -7.39
C GLY A 56 6.20 -3.28 -5.88
N SER A 57 7.33 -3.11 -5.19
CA SER A 57 7.46 -3.23 -3.74
C SER A 57 8.75 -2.59 -3.21
N PHE A 58 8.83 -2.30 -1.91
CA PHE A 58 10.09 -1.96 -1.25
C PHE A 58 10.19 -2.50 0.19
N GLY A 59 11.42 -2.62 0.70
CA GLY A 59 11.70 -2.81 2.13
C GLY A 59 12.71 -3.92 2.49
N GLY A 60 13.01 -4.01 3.78
CA GLY A 60 13.91 -5.00 4.41
C GLY A 60 15.38 -4.57 4.56
N GLY A 61 15.81 -3.52 3.87
CA GLY A 61 17.14 -2.92 4.02
C GLY A 61 18.32 -3.84 3.65
N LYS A 62 19.51 -3.59 4.23
CA LYS A 62 20.74 -4.34 3.90
C LYS A 62 20.92 -5.65 4.66
N GLY A 63 19.98 -6.07 5.51
CA GLY A 63 20.10 -7.26 6.35
C GLY A 63 18.99 -7.36 7.39
N ARG A 64 18.84 -8.54 8.01
CA ARG A 64 17.88 -8.81 9.10
C ARG A 64 18.34 -8.18 10.42
N ILE A 65 18.32 -6.86 10.47
CA ILE A 65 18.68 -6.04 11.63
C ILE A 65 17.41 -5.78 12.46
N LYS A 66 17.47 -6.02 13.78
CA LYS A 66 16.37 -5.68 14.70
C LYS A 66 15.94 -4.22 14.48
N ALA A 67 14.64 -4.00 14.32
CA ALA A 67 14.11 -2.65 14.14
C ALA A 67 14.32 -1.80 15.41
N LYS A 68 14.67 -0.53 15.23
CA LYS A 68 14.83 0.49 16.29
C LYS A 68 13.54 1.30 16.47
N LYS A 69 12.79 1.47 15.39
CA LYS A 69 11.41 1.99 15.36
C LYS A 69 10.44 0.85 15.08
N ARG A 70 9.14 1.05 15.36
CA ARG A 70 8.09 0.13 14.87
C ARG A 70 8.11 0.15 13.32
N PRO A 71 8.09 -0.99 12.62
CA PRO A 71 8.03 -1.00 11.16
C PRO A 71 6.75 -0.32 10.64
N VAL A 72 6.87 0.41 9.53
CA VAL A 72 5.74 1.04 8.82
C VAL A 72 5.48 0.28 7.53
N ILE A 73 4.20 -0.03 7.31
CA ILE A 73 3.70 -0.71 6.12
C ILE A 73 2.78 0.28 5.41
N PHE A 74 3.21 0.77 4.26
CA PHE A 74 2.37 1.63 3.42
C PHE A 74 1.49 0.76 2.52
N VAL A 75 0.19 1.05 2.51
CA VAL A 75 -0.80 0.42 1.63
C VAL A 75 -1.28 1.49 0.65
N HIS A 76 -1.17 1.22 -0.65
CA HIS A 76 -1.55 2.16 -1.70
C HIS A 76 -3.07 2.17 -1.93
N GLY A 77 -3.60 3.22 -2.57
CA GLY A 77 -4.99 3.24 -3.05
C GLY A 77 -5.18 2.39 -4.31
N LEU A 78 -6.45 2.07 -4.66
CA LEU A 78 -6.84 1.26 -5.83
C LEU A 78 -6.10 1.63 -7.13
N THR A 79 -5.94 2.93 -7.39
CA THR A 79 -5.38 3.50 -8.60
C THR A 79 -3.85 3.59 -8.60
N ASN A 80 -3.22 3.52 -7.42
CA ASN A 80 -1.80 3.73 -7.23
C ASN A 80 -1.04 2.40 -7.13
N LEU A 81 0.29 2.47 -7.03
CA LEU A 81 1.24 1.37 -6.87
C LEU A 81 2.17 1.63 -5.68
N ALA A 82 2.85 0.58 -5.20
CA ALA A 82 3.74 0.71 -4.05
C ALA A 82 4.93 1.66 -4.29
N GLY A 83 5.51 1.68 -5.48
CA GLY A 83 6.64 2.58 -5.79
C GLY A 83 6.29 4.06 -5.83
N GLU A 84 5.03 4.43 -6.08
CA GLU A 84 4.58 5.84 -6.05
C GLU A 84 4.69 6.45 -4.64
N LEU A 85 4.62 5.61 -3.61
CA LEU A 85 4.81 6.00 -2.21
C LEU A 85 6.29 6.27 -1.85
N ASP A 86 7.23 6.19 -2.80
CA ASP A 86 8.65 6.49 -2.54
C ASP A 86 8.86 7.92 -2.02
N TYR A 87 8.06 8.90 -2.45
CA TYR A 87 8.14 10.26 -1.91
C TYR A 87 7.86 10.29 -0.40
N VAL A 88 6.85 9.57 0.06
CA VAL A 88 6.51 9.45 1.49
C VAL A 88 7.56 8.60 2.21
N ARG A 89 8.04 7.51 1.61
CA ARG A 89 9.15 6.68 2.14
C ARG A 89 10.41 7.52 2.36
N ARG A 90 10.77 8.38 1.40
CA ARG A 90 11.90 9.31 1.48
C ARG A 90 11.73 10.30 2.61
N LEU A 91 10.56 10.92 2.75
CA LEU A 91 10.24 11.82 3.86
C LEU A 91 10.39 11.13 5.23
N PHE A 92 9.94 9.88 5.35
CA PHE A 92 10.13 9.08 6.57
C PHE A 92 11.60 8.76 6.88
N ARG A 93 12.46 8.66 5.86
CA ARG A 93 13.92 8.50 6.04
C ARG A 93 14.58 9.83 6.41
N GLU A 94 14.28 10.88 5.65
CA GLU A 94 14.93 12.21 5.69
C GLU A 94 14.50 13.03 6.91
N LYS A 95 13.19 13.13 7.19
CA LYS A 95 12.65 13.82 8.38
C LYS A 95 12.38 12.86 9.55
N GLY A 96 11.97 11.64 9.25
CA GLY A 96 11.58 10.65 10.27
C GLY A 96 12.73 9.80 10.82
N GLY A 97 13.92 9.79 10.19
CA GLY A 97 15.05 8.96 10.62
C GLY A 97 14.80 7.44 10.58
N TYR A 98 13.81 6.99 9.80
CA TYR A 98 13.56 5.57 9.55
C TYR A 98 14.60 4.96 8.60
N ARG A 99 14.90 3.67 8.77
CA ARG A 99 15.74 2.91 7.82
C ARG A 99 14.89 2.11 6.85
N ASP A 100 15.49 1.71 5.73
CA ASP A 100 14.86 0.84 4.74
C ASP A 100 14.56 -0.59 5.25
N SER A 101 15.03 -0.95 6.45
CA SER A 101 14.61 -2.15 7.22
C SER A 101 13.44 -1.91 8.18
N GLU A 102 12.80 -0.74 8.10
CA GLU A 102 11.67 -0.30 8.94
C GLU A 102 10.54 0.30 8.09
N LEU A 103 10.68 0.37 6.76
CA LEU A 103 9.73 0.93 5.81
C LEU A 103 9.46 -0.08 4.69
N TYR A 104 8.19 -0.40 4.47
CA TYR A 104 7.79 -1.47 3.54
C TYR A 104 6.52 -1.11 2.76
N ALA A 105 6.44 -1.54 1.50
CA ALA A 105 5.21 -1.51 0.69
C ALA A 105 5.22 -2.69 -0.30
N THR A 106 4.03 -3.19 -0.68
CA THR A 106 3.85 -4.13 -1.79
C THR A 106 2.62 -3.74 -2.60
N THR A 107 2.68 -3.89 -3.92
CA THR A 107 1.49 -3.68 -4.75
C THR A 107 0.56 -4.88 -4.63
N TYR A 108 -0.63 -4.70 -4.08
CA TYR A 108 -1.59 -5.80 -3.95
C TYR A 108 -2.32 -6.10 -5.27
N GLY A 109 -2.69 -5.06 -6.03
CA GLY A 109 -3.49 -5.13 -7.27
C GLY A 109 -2.69 -4.72 -8.52
N TYR A 110 -3.31 -3.88 -9.37
CA TYR A 110 -2.73 -3.44 -10.66
C TYR A 110 -2.49 -1.92 -10.80
N GLY A 111 -3.08 -1.08 -9.95
CA GLY A 111 -3.08 0.38 -10.14
C GLY A 111 -3.65 0.81 -11.50
N MET A 112 -3.37 2.04 -11.94
CA MET A 112 -3.79 2.57 -13.24
C MET A 112 -3.02 2.00 -14.45
N LYS A 113 -2.36 0.84 -14.34
CA LYS A 113 -1.66 0.17 -15.47
C LYS A 113 -2.67 -0.41 -16.47
N GLY A 114 -3.15 0.46 -17.35
CA GLY A 114 -4.21 0.22 -18.32
C GLY A 114 -5.59 0.07 -17.64
N TRP A 115 -6.59 -0.36 -18.41
CA TRP A 115 -7.98 -0.54 -17.96
C TRP A 115 -8.20 -1.73 -16.99
N LYS A 116 -7.18 -2.15 -16.24
CA LYS A 116 -7.28 -3.24 -15.26
C LYS A 116 -8.00 -2.82 -13.98
N TRP A 117 -7.82 -1.59 -13.52
CA TRP A 117 -8.45 -1.06 -12.29
C TRP A 117 -9.98 -1.09 -12.34
N LEU A 118 -10.61 -0.86 -13.50
CA LEU A 118 -12.06 -1.01 -13.71
C LEU A 118 -12.60 -2.44 -13.46
N ARG A 119 -11.70 -3.43 -13.47
CA ARG A 119 -11.99 -4.85 -13.19
C ARG A 119 -11.31 -5.34 -11.91
N ASP A 120 -10.88 -4.40 -11.07
CA ASP A 120 -10.30 -4.65 -9.77
C ASP A 120 -11.26 -4.23 -8.65
N ALA A 121 -11.11 -4.84 -7.48
CA ALA A 121 -12.01 -4.68 -6.34
C ALA A 121 -11.24 -5.06 -5.06
N MET A 122 -11.89 -4.99 -3.89
CA MET A 122 -11.29 -5.39 -2.60
C MET A 122 -11.33 -6.92 -2.43
N LYS A 123 -10.63 -7.61 -3.34
CA LYS A 123 -10.59 -9.06 -3.47
C LYS A 123 -9.92 -9.73 -2.28
N CYS A 124 -10.33 -10.96 -1.95
CA CYS A 124 -9.68 -11.77 -0.91
C CYS A 124 -8.14 -11.82 -1.05
N ASP A 125 -7.63 -11.96 -2.28
CA ASP A 125 -6.18 -12.00 -2.55
C ASP A 125 -5.44 -10.70 -2.24
N HIS A 126 -6.12 -9.56 -2.23
CA HIS A 126 -5.53 -8.29 -1.78
C HIS A 126 -5.39 -8.28 -0.25
N VAL A 127 -6.44 -8.70 0.46
CA VAL A 127 -6.43 -8.87 1.92
C VAL A 127 -5.36 -9.89 2.34
N LYS A 128 -5.29 -11.05 1.66
CA LYS A 128 -4.25 -12.08 1.85
C LYS A 128 -2.84 -11.51 1.67
N LYS A 129 -2.56 -10.72 0.63
CA LYS A 129 -1.23 -10.11 0.38
C LYS A 129 -0.81 -9.15 1.50
N ILE A 130 -1.69 -8.27 1.96
CA ILE A 130 -1.39 -7.35 3.08
C ILE A 130 -1.25 -8.15 4.40
N ARG A 131 -2.15 -9.11 4.64
CA ARG A 131 -2.11 -10.03 5.79
C ARG A 131 -0.79 -10.79 5.90
N ILE A 132 -0.31 -11.39 4.81
CA ILE A 132 0.94 -12.17 4.83
C ILE A 132 2.17 -11.26 4.93
N MET A 133 2.10 -10.06 4.33
CA MET A 133 3.15 -9.04 4.45
C MET A 133 3.34 -8.56 5.90
N ILE A 134 2.27 -8.22 6.64
CA ILE A 134 2.41 -7.79 8.04
C ILE A 134 2.95 -8.93 8.91
N ARG A 135 2.50 -10.17 8.71
CA ARG A 135 3.05 -11.37 9.39
C ARG A 135 4.55 -11.52 9.13
N ALA A 136 4.95 -11.42 7.86
CA ALA A 136 6.34 -11.57 7.45
C ALA A 136 7.24 -10.47 8.03
N ILE A 137 6.79 -9.21 8.00
CA ILE A 137 7.56 -8.08 8.54
C ILE A 137 7.70 -8.18 10.05
N THR A 138 6.63 -8.54 10.76
CA THR A 138 6.68 -8.81 12.21
C THR A 138 7.73 -9.86 12.52
N GLN A 139 7.72 -11.00 11.82
CA GLN A 139 8.69 -12.08 12.02
C GLN A 139 10.11 -11.76 11.51
N PHE A 140 10.27 -10.88 10.53
CA PHE A 140 11.58 -10.47 10.03
C PHE A 140 12.29 -9.53 11.00
N THR A 141 11.55 -8.54 11.53
CA THR A 141 12.06 -7.46 12.39
C THR A 141 12.03 -7.77 13.89
N HIS A 142 11.15 -8.68 14.31
CA HIS A 142 11.00 -9.19 15.68
C HIS A 142 10.89 -10.73 15.68
N SER A 143 11.28 -11.38 16.77
CA SER A 143 11.43 -12.85 16.80
C SER A 143 10.11 -13.64 17.00
N SER A 144 8.92 -13.02 16.93
CA SER A 144 7.66 -13.65 17.38
C SER A 144 6.36 -13.19 16.66
N GLN A 145 5.71 -14.15 15.97
CA GLN A 145 4.26 -14.41 15.77
C GLN A 145 3.18 -13.31 15.51
N ALA A 146 2.68 -13.30 14.25
CA ALA A 146 1.30 -13.25 13.62
C ALA A 146 -0.02 -13.05 14.47
N ILE A 147 -1.29 -12.98 13.97
CA ILE A 147 -2.08 -13.40 12.76
C ILE A 147 -3.36 -12.48 12.61
N LEU A 148 -3.88 -12.02 11.42
CA LEU A 148 -5.22 -11.32 11.13
C LEU A 148 -6.09 -12.19 10.25
N GLY A 149 -7.35 -12.33 10.59
CA GLY A 149 -8.36 -12.77 9.65
C GLY A 149 -9.77 -12.46 10.12
N GLY A 150 -10.66 -13.22 9.51
CA GLY A 150 -12.10 -13.12 9.42
C GLY A 150 -12.48 -14.08 8.31
N VAL A 151 -13.49 -13.74 7.51
CA VAL A 151 -13.88 -14.49 6.32
C VAL A 151 -13.85 -13.53 5.12
N CYS A 152 -13.26 -13.95 4.00
CA CYS A 152 -13.33 -13.14 2.77
C CYS A 152 -14.78 -13.07 2.24
N VAL A 153 -15.35 -11.87 2.13
CA VAL A 153 -16.76 -11.65 1.73
C VAL A 153 -17.10 -12.08 0.29
N ASP A 154 -16.08 -12.25 -0.55
CA ASP A 154 -16.17 -12.60 -1.96
C ASP A 154 -15.86 -14.07 -2.27
N THR A 155 -14.94 -14.70 -1.53
CA THR A 155 -14.56 -16.12 -1.73
C THR A 155 -15.03 -17.06 -0.62
N GLY A 156 -15.49 -16.54 0.51
CA GLY A 156 -15.84 -17.34 1.70
C GLY A 156 -14.63 -17.93 2.44
N GLU A 157 -13.41 -17.58 2.05
CA GLU A 157 -12.20 -18.18 2.63
C GLU A 157 -11.92 -17.73 4.07
N GLN A 158 -11.66 -18.70 4.94
CA GLN A 158 -11.28 -18.49 6.33
C GLN A 158 -9.87 -17.91 6.41
N LEU A 159 -9.76 -16.62 6.73
CA LEU A 159 -8.45 -15.97 6.90
C LEU A 159 -7.80 -16.32 8.25
N GLY A 160 -8.57 -16.56 9.33
CA GLY A 160 -8.07 -16.86 10.69
C GLY A 160 -8.41 -15.80 11.76
N PRO A 161 -7.75 -15.77 12.93
CA PRO A 161 -8.02 -14.78 14.00
C PRO A 161 -7.33 -13.40 13.74
N PRO A 162 -7.79 -12.27 14.32
CA PRO A 162 -7.28 -10.88 14.10
C PRO A 162 -5.83 -10.50 14.54
N LEU A 163 -5.07 -9.73 13.71
CA LEU A 163 -3.70 -9.13 13.90
C LEU A 163 -3.85 -7.79 14.63
N THR A 164 -5.02 -7.42 15.15
CA THR A 164 -5.24 -6.08 15.71
C THR A 164 -4.21 -5.79 16.83
N HIS A 165 -3.72 -6.84 17.52
CA HIS A 165 -2.59 -6.83 18.46
C HIS A 165 -1.19 -6.59 17.88
N LEU A 166 -0.98 -6.73 16.58
CA LEU A 166 0.27 -6.37 15.89
C LEU A 166 0.23 -4.95 15.30
N VAL A 167 -0.95 -4.44 14.97
CA VAL A 167 -1.11 -3.08 14.44
C VAL A 167 -1.29 -2.12 15.60
N HIS A 168 -0.20 -1.48 16.03
CA HIS A 168 -0.22 -0.47 17.08
C HIS A 168 -0.98 0.79 16.64
N THR A 169 -0.66 1.30 15.44
CA THR A 169 -1.27 2.51 14.87
C THR A 169 -1.73 2.24 13.44
N PHE A 170 -2.98 2.60 13.14
CA PHE A 170 -3.52 2.69 11.78
C PHE A 170 -3.74 4.17 11.40
N ILE A 171 -3.53 4.51 10.12
CA ILE A 171 -3.82 5.84 9.56
C ILE A 171 -4.54 5.66 8.23
N GLY A 172 -5.82 6.02 8.17
CA GLY A 172 -6.58 6.10 6.92
C GLY A 172 -6.26 7.41 6.21
N VAL A 173 -5.63 7.36 5.05
CA VAL A 173 -5.23 8.57 4.28
C VAL A 173 -6.06 8.64 3.01
N GLY A 174 -7.05 9.53 2.97
CA GLY A 174 -8.02 9.61 1.87
C GLY A 174 -8.89 8.34 1.75
N GLY A 175 -9.07 7.58 2.83
CA GLY A 175 -9.71 6.26 2.79
C GLY A 175 -11.20 6.31 2.39
N ALA A 176 -11.62 5.38 1.55
CA ALA A 176 -13.02 5.13 1.21
C ALA A 176 -13.65 4.13 2.19
N ASN A 177 -13.61 4.46 3.47
CA ASN A 177 -13.91 3.55 4.59
C ASN A 177 -15.41 3.24 4.71
N ARG A 178 -16.28 4.10 4.13
CA ARG A 178 -17.73 3.90 4.04
C ARG A 178 -18.28 3.96 2.62
N GLU A 179 -17.70 4.78 1.76
CA GLU A 179 -18.03 4.85 0.33
C GLU A 179 -16.94 5.60 -0.47
N ALA A 180 -16.75 5.26 -1.75
CA ALA A 180 -15.96 6.02 -2.72
C ALA A 180 -16.90 6.82 -3.65
N VAL A 181 -17.57 7.83 -3.11
CA VAL A 181 -18.78 8.46 -3.68
C VAL A 181 -18.55 9.01 -5.09
N HIS A 182 -17.49 9.79 -5.30
CA HIS A 182 -17.23 10.40 -6.61
C HIS A 182 -16.78 9.37 -7.66
N LEU A 183 -15.94 8.40 -7.27
CA LEU A 183 -15.55 7.26 -8.11
C LEU A 183 -16.77 6.43 -8.52
N CYS A 184 -17.62 6.03 -7.56
CA CYS A 184 -18.76 5.15 -7.80
C CYS A 184 -20.00 5.84 -8.34
N ARG A 185 -20.04 7.18 -8.37
CA ARG A 185 -20.99 7.96 -9.18
C ARG A 185 -20.56 8.06 -10.65
N LEU A 186 -19.27 7.99 -10.95
CA LEU A 186 -18.72 8.09 -12.31
C LEU A 186 -18.50 6.72 -12.99
N PHE A 187 -18.27 5.67 -12.19
CA PHE A 187 -17.98 4.31 -12.64
C PHE A 187 -18.82 3.27 -11.86
N ASP A 188 -20.12 3.52 -11.74
CA ASP A 188 -21.08 2.64 -11.04
C ASP A 188 -21.12 1.21 -11.59
N TRP A 189 -20.91 1.07 -12.90
CA TRP A 189 -20.79 -0.19 -13.64
C TRP A 189 -19.46 -0.95 -13.44
N ALA A 190 -18.45 -0.32 -12.84
CA ALA A 190 -17.12 -0.90 -12.71
C ALA A 190 -16.98 -1.76 -11.44
N MET A 191 -16.10 -2.77 -11.50
CA MET A 191 -15.87 -3.69 -10.37
C MET A 191 -15.46 -2.98 -9.05
N PRO A 192 -14.76 -1.83 -9.02
CA PRO A 192 -14.52 -1.08 -7.79
C PRO A 192 -15.78 -0.65 -7.02
N CYS A 193 -16.96 -0.73 -7.62
CA CYS A 193 -18.21 -0.18 -7.10
C CYS A 193 -19.35 -1.21 -7.00
N ASN A 194 -19.01 -2.51 -7.13
CA ASN A 194 -19.97 -3.60 -7.00
C ASN A 194 -20.42 -3.83 -5.52
N PRO A 195 -21.62 -4.39 -5.28
CA PRO A 195 -22.20 -4.53 -3.93
C PRO A 195 -21.64 -5.69 -3.09
N VAL A 196 -20.67 -6.48 -3.60
CA VAL A 196 -20.00 -7.54 -2.84
C VAL A 196 -18.67 -7.05 -2.28
N ASN A 197 -17.71 -6.70 -3.16
CA ASN A 197 -16.36 -6.28 -2.75
C ASN A 197 -15.90 -4.95 -3.38
N GLY A 198 -16.84 -4.11 -3.81
CA GLY A 198 -16.58 -2.71 -4.17
C GLY A 198 -16.70 -1.75 -2.99
N MET A 199 -16.46 -0.47 -3.26
CA MET A 199 -16.47 0.65 -2.30
C MET A 199 -17.76 1.50 -2.42
N ARG A 200 -18.89 0.87 -2.71
CA ARG A 200 -20.23 1.49 -2.75
C ARG A 200 -20.90 1.37 -1.39
N CYS A 201 -21.70 2.35 -0.97
CA CYS A 201 -22.46 2.29 0.29
C CYS A 201 -23.19 0.94 0.43
N HIS A 202 -23.08 0.30 1.60
CA HIS A 202 -23.64 -1.04 1.88
C HIS A 202 -23.20 -2.14 0.90
N SER A 203 -21.94 -2.10 0.44
CA SER A 203 -21.30 -3.30 -0.09
C SER A 203 -20.97 -4.26 1.06
N ARG A 204 -21.03 -5.57 0.82
CA ARG A 204 -20.73 -6.57 1.86
C ARG A 204 -19.33 -6.40 2.46
N PHE A 205 -18.37 -5.93 1.67
CA PHE A 205 -17.02 -5.59 2.14
C PHE A 205 -17.00 -4.40 3.10
N LEU A 206 -17.74 -3.33 2.78
CA LEU A 206 -17.81 -2.15 3.64
C LEU A 206 -18.60 -2.44 4.92
N ASP A 207 -19.69 -3.21 4.83
CA ASP A 207 -20.44 -3.67 6.01
C ASP A 207 -19.60 -4.63 6.90
N ASP A 208 -18.77 -5.51 6.31
CA ASP A 208 -17.88 -6.41 7.08
C ASP A 208 -16.77 -5.64 7.83
N ILE A 209 -16.04 -4.73 7.16
CA ILE A 209 -14.97 -3.99 7.84
C ILE A 209 -15.52 -3.02 8.91
N ASN A 210 -16.68 -2.40 8.68
CA ASN A 210 -17.34 -1.53 9.66
C ASN A 210 -18.14 -2.32 10.72
N SER A 211 -18.24 -3.65 10.64
CA SER A 211 -18.99 -4.47 11.61
C SER A 211 -18.43 -4.43 13.04
N LYS A 212 -17.18 -3.95 13.21
CA LYS A 212 -16.42 -3.96 14.47
C LYS A 212 -15.64 -2.66 14.65
N VAL A 213 -15.99 -1.92 15.70
CA VAL A 213 -15.23 -0.77 16.20
C VAL A 213 -13.80 -1.19 16.55
N GLY A 214 -12.80 -0.44 16.09
CA GLY A 214 -11.39 -0.65 16.46
C GLY A 214 -10.73 -1.88 15.84
N TYR A 215 -11.20 -2.36 14.68
CA TYR A 215 -10.66 -3.56 14.03
C TYR A 215 -9.24 -3.37 13.49
N GLU A 216 -8.89 -2.14 13.11
CA GLU A 216 -7.68 -1.74 12.39
C GLU A 216 -6.41 -1.74 13.25
N ALA A 217 -6.50 -1.33 14.52
CA ALA A 217 -5.36 -1.19 15.42
C ALA A 217 -5.73 -1.30 16.90
N THR A 218 -4.80 -1.80 17.73
CA THR A 218 -5.01 -1.95 19.19
C THR A 218 -4.81 -0.67 20.00
N THR A 219 -4.04 0.30 19.51
CA THR A 219 -3.65 1.47 20.32
C THR A 219 -4.17 2.78 19.74
N ARG A 220 -3.98 3.03 18.43
CA ARG A 220 -4.43 4.28 17.79
C ARG A 220 -4.93 4.08 16.36
N ILE A 221 -6.04 4.76 16.04
CA ILE A 221 -6.64 4.84 14.71
C ILE A 221 -6.80 6.32 14.38
N PHE A 222 -6.25 6.77 13.26
CA PHE A 222 -6.33 8.15 12.80
C PHE A 222 -6.84 8.24 11.37
N VAL A 223 -7.43 9.38 11.01
CA VAL A 223 -7.87 9.67 9.63
C VAL A 223 -7.28 10.99 9.15
N ILE A 224 -6.78 11.02 7.92
CA ILE A 224 -6.43 12.24 7.18
C ILE A 224 -7.35 12.28 5.95
N ARG A 225 -8.17 13.32 5.84
CA ARG A 225 -9.18 13.46 4.76
C ARG A 225 -9.28 14.91 4.27
N SER A 226 -9.82 15.11 3.08
CA SER A 226 -10.11 16.44 2.53
C SER A 226 -11.61 16.69 2.44
N MET A 227 -12.02 17.95 2.58
CA MET A 227 -13.38 18.40 2.22
C MET A 227 -13.57 18.56 0.70
N ASP A 228 -12.49 18.43 -0.07
CA ASP A 228 -12.42 18.71 -1.51
C ASP A 228 -11.90 17.48 -2.30
N ASP A 229 -12.10 16.28 -1.73
CA ASP A 229 -11.67 15.02 -2.35
C ASP A 229 -12.56 14.64 -3.56
N GLY A 230 -12.07 14.97 -4.76
CA GLY A 230 -12.73 14.66 -6.04
C GLY A 230 -12.78 13.18 -6.43
N THR A 231 -12.33 12.23 -5.60
CA THR A 231 -12.29 10.80 -5.93
C THR A 231 -13.12 9.96 -4.94
N VAL A 232 -12.96 10.19 -3.64
CA VAL A 232 -13.69 9.49 -2.58
C VAL A 232 -14.90 10.29 -2.10
N GLY A 233 -14.87 11.61 -2.21
CA GLY A 233 -15.95 12.50 -1.76
C GLY A 233 -15.85 12.86 -0.29
N THR A 234 -16.97 13.24 0.32
CA THR A 234 -16.99 13.75 1.70
C THR A 234 -18.04 13.13 2.60
N ARG A 235 -19.24 12.81 2.08
CA ARG A 235 -20.32 12.15 2.81
C ARG A 235 -20.87 10.93 2.08
N ASP A 236 -21.03 9.82 2.80
CA ASP A 236 -21.62 8.58 2.31
C ASP A 236 -23.14 8.71 2.11
N CYS A 237 -23.79 7.65 1.60
CA CYS A 237 -25.24 7.62 1.39
C CYS A 237 -26.09 7.84 2.67
N GLU A 238 -25.52 7.66 3.87
CA GLU A 238 -26.17 7.92 5.16
C GLU A 238 -25.77 9.30 5.75
N GLY A 239 -25.01 10.10 5.00
CA GLY A 239 -24.58 11.45 5.36
C GLY A 239 -23.37 11.52 6.31
N ARG A 240 -22.76 10.39 6.71
CA ARG A 240 -21.56 10.34 7.56
C ARG A 240 -20.31 10.61 6.73
N SER A 241 -19.17 10.89 7.36
CA SER A 241 -17.92 11.09 6.59
C SER A 241 -17.44 9.78 5.95
N VAL A 242 -17.21 9.80 4.64
CA VAL A 242 -16.73 8.65 3.83
C VAL A 242 -15.44 8.01 4.34
N SER A 243 -14.58 8.80 5.00
CA SER A 243 -13.29 8.37 5.53
C SER A 243 -13.30 8.10 7.02
N ALA A 244 -14.39 8.38 7.74
CA ALA A 244 -14.43 8.14 9.19
C ALA A 244 -14.44 6.64 9.52
N ILE A 245 -13.71 6.27 10.57
CA ILE A 245 -13.66 4.91 11.14
C ILE A 245 -14.26 4.99 12.55
N ASP A 246 -15.17 4.08 12.89
CA ASP A 246 -15.75 4.07 14.23
C ASP A 246 -14.71 3.64 15.26
N GLY A 247 -14.52 4.49 16.28
CA GLY A 247 -13.44 4.35 17.26
C GLY A 247 -12.12 5.05 16.87
N GLN A 248 -12.07 5.84 15.79
CA GLN A 248 -10.92 6.70 15.51
C GLN A 248 -10.63 7.67 16.68
N ASN A 249 -9.35 7.87 17.00
CA ASN A 249 -8.93 8.71 18.11
C ASN A 249 -8.87 10.21 17.77
N ASP A 250 -8.56 10.54 16.51
CA ASP A 250 -8.46 11.93 16.01
C ASP A 250 -8.52 11.95 14.47
N GLU A 251 -8.83 13.12 13.88
CA GLU A 251 -8.78 13.32 12.43
C GLU A 251 -8.15 14.66 12.00
N ILE A 252 -7.40 14.62 10.91
CA ILE A 252 -6.87 15.80 10.22
C ILE A 252 -7.76 16.09 9.00
N VAL A 253 -8.54 17.17 9.11
CA VAL A 253 -9.48 17.61 8.07
C VAL A 253 -8.86 18.74 7.24
N LEU A 254 -8.58 18.45 5.98
CA LEU A 254 -7.96 19.36 5.03
C LEU A 254 -9.00 20.07 4.15
N ARG A 255 -8.60 21.19 3.56
CA ARG A 255 -9.37 21.97 2.57
C ARG A 255 -8.46 22.35 1.40
N ASN A 256 -9.02 22.43 0.20
CA ASN A 256 -8.32 22.66 -1.06
C ASN A 256 -7.28 21.56 -1.41
N TYR A 257 -7.40 20.36 -0.83
CA TYR A 257 -6.53 19.21 -1.14
C TYR A 257 -7.30 18.22 -2.04
N SER A 258 -6.75 17.90 -3.21
CA SER A 258 -7.24 16.79 -4.04
C SER A 258 -6.87 15.43 -3.42
N HIS A 259 -7.51 14.35 -3.85
CA HIS A 259 -7.25 12.98 -3.36
C HIS A 259 -5.74 12.62 -3.33
N GLN A 260 -5.02 12.89 -4.43
CA GLN A 260 -3.59 12.62 -4.53
C GLN A 260 -2.74 13.56 -3.65
N MET A 261 -3.21 14.79 -3.38
CA MET A 261 -2.58 15.67 -2.40
C MET A 261 -2.79 15.17 -0.96
N VAL A 262 -3.94 14.55 -0.65
CA VAL A 262 -4.15 13.88 0.65
C VAL A 262 -3.17 12.72 0.82
N ILE A 263 -2.98 11.89 -0.21
CA ILE A 263 -2.08 10.71 -0.15
C ILE A 263 -0.60 11.13 -0.05
N PHE A 264 -0.10 11.93 -1.00
CA PHE A 264 1.33 12.21 -1.10
C PHE A 264 1.77 13.51 -0.39
N GLY A 265 0.89 14.51 -0.34
CA GLY A 265 1.17 15.83 0.25
C GLY A 265 1.04 15.91 1.77
N THR A 266 0.69 14.81 2.44
CA THR A 266 0.49 14.76 3.91
C THR A 266 1.52 13.90 4.65
N GLY A 267 2.63 13.55 4.01
CA GLY A 267 3.64 12.64 4.59
C GLY A 267 4.23 13.10 5.94
N GLU A 268 4.26 14.41 6.21
CA GLU A 268 4.70 14.94 7.52
C GLU A 268 3.65 14.71 8.61
N GLN A 269 2.36 14.84 8.27
CA GLN A 269 1.23 14.53 9.14
C GLN A 269 1.17 13.03 9.43
N GLN A 270 1.32 12.19 8.39
CA GLN A 270 1.40 10.73 8.53
C GLN A 270 2.56 10.32 9.46
N LEU A 271 3.75 10.89 9.25
CA LEU A 271 4.91 10.65 10.11
C LEU A 271 4.66 11.10 11.56
N LYS A 272 4.08 12.30 11.76
CA LYS A 272 3.77 12.88 13.07
C LYS A 272 2.78 12.00 13.88
N LEU A 273 1.78 11.42 13.22
CA LEU A 273 0.81 10.52 13.85
C LEU A 273 1.41 9.15 14.25
N LEU A 274 2.59 8.79 13.76
CA LEU A 274 3.31 7.55 14.10
C LEU A 274 4.42 7.73 15.16
N THR A 275 4.76 8.97 15.52
CA THR A 275 5.85 9.27 16.46
C THR A 275 5.39 9.71 17.86
N PHE A 276 4.10 9.99 18.05
CA PHE A 276 3.46 10.02 19.36
C PHE A 276 3.15 8.61 19.88
#